data_AF-A0A662UWS3-F1
#
_entry.id   AF-A0A662UWS3-F1
#
_cell.length_a   1.000
_cell.length_b   1.000
_cell.length_c   1.000
_cell.angle_alpha   90.00
_cell.angle_beta   90.00
_cell.angle_gamma   90.00
#
_symmetry.space_group_name_H-M   'P 1'
#
loop_
_entity.id
_entity.type
_entity.pdbx_description
1 polymer ?
#
loop_
_entity_poly.entity_id
_entity_poly.type
_entity_poly.pdbx_seq_one_letter_code
_entity_poly.pdbx_strand_id
1 'polypeptide(L)'
;MFFPTRRGRTGVCSGKEVFKNTLSLARCISEAATSDDELYEVFMKALTYVRRGDRLRFFTALGLSLNENYSRALRVLGRVLESASEDQRAEIVRSLQTLLGPYKTVKYLLSGRYRITQAEFTDLLKVLSCDEFSWLEELFKELSRDLDKDLLTAYIVESFQKPMCPKSRRASIRLIAWSLKNAVLTVEDLKKLLLEVRGKLLIVKSRGKVREVKLETPNEVIDVERKVAMIIAKHVMADASS
;
A
#
# COMPACT_ATOMS: atom_id res chain seq x y z
N MET A 1 19.92 -33.39 32.31
CA MET A 1 19.67 -31.99 31.94
C MET A 1 18.21 -31.68 32.22
N PHE A 2 17.93 -30.91 33.28
CA PHE A 2 16.59 -30.42 33.60
C PHE A 2 16.44 -29.04 32.94
N PHE A 3 15.58 -28.94 31.93
CA PHE A 3 15.08 -27.64 31.48
C PHE A 3 14.07 -27.16 32.52
N PRO A 4 14.26 -26.01 33.17
CA PRO A 4 13.21 -25.46 34.01
C PRO A 4 12.08 -25.01 33.09
N THR A 5 10.98 -25.75 33.12
CA THR A 5 9.67 -25.27 32.67
C THR A 5 9.38 -23.98 33.40
N ARG A 6 9.43 -22.85 32.68
CA ARG A 6 8.91 -21.58 33.20
C ARG A 6 7.44 -21.81 33.55
N ARG A 7 7.18 -21.92 34.86
CA ARG A 7 5.84 -21.94 35.46
C ARG A 7 5.01 -20.82 34.82
N GLY A 8 3.84 -21.20 34.32
CA GLY A 8 2.93 -20.35 33.58
C GLY A 8 2.62 -19.05 34.31
N ARG A 9 2.96 -17.93 33.67
CA ARG A 9 2.03 -16.80 33.66
C ARG A 9 0.88 -17.24 32.79
N THR A 10 -0.22 -17.68 33.40
CA THR A 10 -1.52 -17.66 32.72
C THR A 10 -1.84 -16.18 32.47
N GLY A 11 -1.32 -15.63 31.37
CA GLY A 11 -1.66 -14.28 30.95
C GLY A 11 -3.17 -14.18 30.86
N VAL A 12 -3.73 -13.06 31.29
CA VAL A 12 -5.18 -12.79 31.34
C VAL A 12 -5.86 -12.99 29.97
N CYS A 13 -5.07 -12.99 28.90
CA CYS A 13 -5.50 -13.22 27.53
C CYS A 13 -5.57 -14.70 27.08
N SER A 14 -5.20 -15.67 27.94
CA SER A 14 -5.05 -17.08 27.55
C SER A 14 -6.40 -17.83 27.40
N GLY A 15 -7.48 -17.42 28.09
CA GLY A 15 -8.78 -18.10 28.07
C GLY A 15 -9.69 -17.77 26.88
N LYS A 16 -10.59 -18.68 26.46
CA LYS A 16 -11.67 -18.37 25.48
C LYS A 16 -12.62 -17.27 25.96
N GLU A 17 -12.60 -16.97 27.26
CA GLU A 17 -13.44 -15.98 27.93
C GLU A 17 -13.11 -14.53 27.57
N VAL A 18 -11.92 -14.27 27.04
CA VAL A 18 -11.45 -12.94 26.64
C VAL A 18 -12.39 -12.28 25.63
N PHE A 19 -12.97 -13.08 24.74
CA PHE A 19 -13.89 -12.60 23.70
C PHE A 19 -15.37 -12.87 24.05
N LYS A 20 -15.72 -13.06 25.35
CA LYS A 20 -17.12 -13.19 25.78
C LYS A 20 -17.86 -11.86 25.70
N ASN A 21 -17.17 -10.75 26.01
CA ASN A 21 -17.72 -9.39 25.93
C ASN A 21 -16.60 -8.37 25.74
N THR A 22 -16.96 -7.14 25.36
CA THR A 22 -16.02 -6.05 25.08
C THR A 22 -15.20 -5.64 26.31
N LEU A 23 -15.74 -5.74 27.52
CA LEU A 23 -15.05 -5.36 28.75
C LEU A 23 -13.89 -6.31 29.06
N SER A 24 -14.11 -7.61 28.93
CA SER A 24 -13.07 -8.64 29.09
C SER A 24 -11.96 -8.49 28.05
N LEU A 25 -12.34 -8.17 26.80
CA LEU A 25 -11.39 -7.90 25.73
C LEU A 25 -10.57 -6.63 26.00
N ALA A 26 -11.21 -5.55 26.45
CA ALA A 26 -10.54 -4.30 26.77
C ALA A 26 -9.52 -4.46 27.92
N ARG A 27 -9.87 -5.22 28.97
CA ARG A 27 -8.92 -5.55 30.05
C ARG A 27 -7.73 -6.34 29.55
N CYS A 28 -7.97 -7.39 28.77
CA CYS A 28 -6.90 -8.17 28.14
C CYS A 28 -6.01 -7.29 27.24
N ILE A 29 -6.59 -6.37 26.46
CA ILE A 29 -5.81 -5.47 25.59
C ILE A 29 -4.98 -4.49 26.41
N SER A 30 -5.53 -3.90 27.48
CA SER A 30 -4.76 -2.99 28.35
C SER A 30 -3.56 -3.70 28.99
N GLU A 31 -3.72 -4.96 29.40
CA GLU A 31 -2.62 -5.75 29.95
C GLU A 31 -1.61 -6.17 28.87
N ALA A 32 -2.10 -6.72 27.75
CA ALA A 32 -1.28 -7.15 26.61
C ALA A 32 -0.60 -5.97 25.89
N ALA A 33 -1.12 -4.75 26.03
CA ALA A 33 -0.53 -3.55 25.44
C ALA A 33 0.87 -3.25 25.99
N THR A 34 1.31 -3.93 27.05
CA THR A 34 2.68 -3.87 27.57
C THR A 34 3.66 -4.84 26.89
N SER A 35 3.16 -5.82 26.12
CA SER A 35 3.94 -6.93 25.54
C SER A 35 3.57 -7.20 24.08
N ASP A 36 4.55 -7.07 23.17
CA ASP A 36 4.35 -7.30 21.74
C ASP A 36 3.88 -8.74 21.43
N ASP A 37 4.37 -9.74 22.18
CA ASP A 37 3.99 -11.15 21.98
C ASP A 37 2.59 -11.47 22.51
N GLU A 38 2.19 -10.87 23.63
CA GLU A 38 0.82 -11.07 24.14
C GLU A 38 -0.20 -10.42 23.21
N LEU A 39 0.10 -9.22 22.69
CA LEU A 39 -0.76 -8.54 21.73
C LEU A 39 -0.84 -9.30 20.39
N TYR A 40 0.26 -9.90 19.95
CA TYR A 40 0.28 -10.78 18.78
C TYR A 40 -0.67 -11.97 18.95
N GLU A 41 -0.59 -12.66 20.09
CA GLU A 41 -1.47 -13.80 20.40
C GLU A 41 -2.94 -13.39 20.46
N VAL A 42 -3.26 -12.21 21.01
CA VAL A 42 -4.62 -11.66 21.02
C VAL A 42 -5.15 -11.48 19.60
N PHE A 43 -4.37 -10.86 18.71
CA PHE A 43 -4.76 -10.67 17.32
C PHE A 43 -4.92 -12.00 16.57
N MET A 44 -3.96 -12.92 16.68
CA MET A 44 -4.04 -14.23 16.04
C MET A 44 -5.27 -15.01 16.50
N LYS A 45 -5.56 -14.99 17.81
CA LYS A 45 -6.75 -15.63 18.37
C LYS A 45 -8.03 -14.97 17.89
N ALA A 46 -8.10 -13.64 17.82
CA ALA A 46 -9.25 -12.93 17.26
C ALA A 46 -9.49 -13.31 15.78
N LEU A 47 -8.42 -13.47 14.99
CA LEU A 47 -8.50 -13.91 13.59
C LEU A 47 -8.99 -15.36 13.41
N THR A 48 -8.91 -16.21 14.44
CA THR A 48 -9.53 -17.56 14.35
C THR A 48 -11.07 -17.49 14.29
N TYR A 49 -11.67 -16.42 14.80
CA TYR A 49 -13.12 -16.21 14.77
C TYR A 49 -13.62 -15.68 13.42
N VAL A 50 -12.75 -15.01 12.65
CA VAL A 50 -13.04 -14.60 11.27
C VAL A 50 -13.41 -15.81 10.40
N ARG A 51 -12.66 -16.91 10.53
CA ARG A 51 -12.97 -18.18 9.84
C ARG A 51 -14.32 -18.78 10.23
N ARG A 52 -14.86 -18.39 11.38
CA ARG A 52 -16.17 -18.82 11.90
C ARG A 52 -17.28 -17.81 11.59
N GLY A 53 -16.99 -16.78 10.79
CA GLY A 53 -17.93 -15.73 10.39
C GLY A 53 -18.01 -14.54 11.35
N ASP A 54 -17.37 -14.58 12.52
CA ASP A 54 -17.41 -13.50 13.51
C ASP A 54 -16.20 -12.56 13.32
N ARG A 55 -16.39 -11.61 12.41
CA ARG A 55 -15.39 -10.59 12.02
C ARG A 55 -15.22 -9.48 13.04
N LEU A 56 -16.26 -9.20 13.82
CA LEU A 56 -16.29 -8.07 14.76
C LEU A 56 -15.25 -8.20 15.88
N ARG A 57 -14.88 -9.42 16.26
CA ARG A 57 -13.87 -9.65 17.32
C ARG A 57 -12.51 -9.09 16.95
N PHE A 58 -12.06 -9.34 15.72
CA PHE A 58 -10.77 -8.81 15.26
C PHE A 58 -10.84 -7.29 15.12
N PHE A 59 -11.90 -6.77 14.49
CA PHE A 59 -12.12 -5.34 14.36
C PHE A 59 -12.07 -4.62 15.72
N THR A 60 -12.80 -5.15 16.71
CA THR A 60 -12.86 -4.57 18.06
C THR A 60 -11.51 -4.67 18.76
N ALA A 61 -10.82 -5.82 18.65
CA ALA A 61 -9.51 -5.99 19.26
C ALA A 61 -8.48 -5.02 18.68
N LEU A 62 -8.47 -4.85 17.35
CA LEU A 62 -7.59 -3.91 16.68
C LEU A 62 -7.93 -2.46 17.07
N GLY A 63 -9.21 -2.09 17.05
CA GLY A 63 -9.66 -0.74 17.42
C GLY A 63 -9.25 -0.35 18.85
N LEU A 64 -9.50 -1.23 19.82
CA LEU A 64 -9.09 -1.01 21.21
C LEU A 64 -7.56 -0.92 21.35
N SER A 65 -6.81 -1.78 20.65
CA SER A 65 -5.35 -1.77 20.72
C SER A 65 -4.73 -0.52 20.11
N LEU A 66 -5.30 -0.03 19.00
CA LEU A 66 -4.89 1.23 18.38
C LEU A 66 -5.18 2.44 19.28
N ASN A 67 -6.29 2.40 20.01
CA ASN A 67 -6.64 3.44 20.98
C ASN A 67 -5.70 3.43 22.20
N GLU A 68 -5.31 2.26 22.68
CA GLU A 68 -4.41 2.10 23.83
C GLU A 68 -2.96 2.46 23.48
N ASN A 69 -2.42 1.89 22.40
CA ASN A 69 -1.07 2.17 21.94
C ASN A 69 -0.94 2.00 20.42
N TYR A 70 -1.23 3.07 19.70
CA TYR A 70 -1.24 3.11 18.23
C TYR A 70 0.02 2.51 17.59
N SER A 71 1.20 2.98 18.00
CA SER A 71 2.47 2.57 17.38
C SER A 71 2.82 1.11 17.65
N ARG A 72 2.56 0.61 18.86
CA ARG A 72 2.79 -0.79 19.21
C ARG A 72 1.78 -1.69 18.47
N ALA A 73 0.50 -1.33 18.47
CA ALA A 73 -0.53 -2.10 17.80
C ALA A 73 -0.23 -2.27 16.30
N LEU A 74 0.16 -1.20 15.60
CA LEU A 74 0.57 -1.30 14.19
C LEU A 74 1.81 -2.17 14.00
N ARG A 75 2.85 -2.03 14.83
CA ARG A 75 4.05 -2.87 14.72
C ARG A 75 3.74 -4.36 14.88
N VAL A 76 2.93 -4.69 15.89
CA VAL A 76 2.50 -6.07 16.15
C VAL A 76 1.61 -6.59 15.04
N LEU A 77 0.71 -5.76 14.52
CA LEU A 77 -0.13 -6.11 13.38
C LEU A 77 0.69 -6.47 12.14
N GLY A 78 1.86 -5.86 11.95
CA GLY A 78 2.80 -6.23 10.89
C GLY A 78 3.23 -7.69 10.95
N ARG A 79 3.59 -8.17 12.15
CA ARG A 79 3.92 -9.59 12.38
C ARG A 79 2.72 -10.50 12.09
N VAL A 80 1.52 -10.05 12.45
CA VAL A 80 0.28 -10.79 12.21
C VAL A 80 -0.03 -10.90 10.72
N LEU A 81 0.16 -9.82 9.94
CA LEU A 81 -0.04 -9.82 8.49
C LEU A 81 0.80 -10.88 7.77
N GLU A 82 2.07 -11.03 8.18
CA GLU A 82 2.99 -12.01 7.59
C GLU A 82 2.64 -13.46 7.94
N SER A 83 1.92 -13.68 9.04
CA SER A 83 1.52 -15.01 9.53
C SER A 83 0.08 -15.40 9.16
N ALA A 84 -0.69 -14.44 8.64
CA ALA A 84 -2.12 -14.61 8.36
C ALA A 84 -2.37 -15.32 7.03
N SER A 85 -3.39 -16.18 6.97
CA SER A 85 -3.89 -16.72 5.70
C SER A 85 -4.53 -15.62 4.84
N GLU A 86 -4.74 -15.86 3.55
CA GLU A 86 -5.32 -14.85 2.62
C GLU A 86 -6.64 -14.26 3.13
N ASP A 87 -7.59 -15.09 3.58
CA ASP A 87 -8.86 -14.62 4.17
C ASP A 87 -8.67 -13.72 5.40
N GLN A 88 -7.66 -14.02 6.22
CA GLN A 88 -7.35 -13.25 7.41
C GLN A 88 -6.68 -11.93 7.03
N ARG A 89 -5.77 -11.93 6.04
CA ARG A 89 -5.16 -10.72 5.49
C ARG A 89 -6.23 -9.78 4.93
N ALA A 90 -7.18 -10.31 4.14
CA ALA A 90 -8.30 -9.53 3.63
C ALA A 90 -9.11 -8.88 4.78
N GLU A 91 -9.36 -9.60 5.87
CA GLU A 91 -10.05 -9.04 7.03
C GLU A 91 -9.24 -7.98 7.79
N ILE A 92 -7.94 -8.20 7.95
CA ILE A 92 -7.03 -7.23 8.55
C ILE A 92 -7.06 -5.93 7.75
N VAL A 93 -6.92 -6.02 6.43
CA VAL A 93 -6.91 -4.87 5.54
C VAL A 93 -8.24 -4.12 5.57
N ARG A 94 -9.38 -4.83 5.52
CA ARG A 94 -10.71 -4.20 5.68
C ARG A 94 -10.88 -3.46 7.00
N SER A 95 -10.43 -4.09 8.09
CA SER A 95 -10.46 -3.49 9.42
C SER A 95 -9.61 -2.22 9.49
N LEU A 96 -8.40 -2.24 8.91
CA LEU A 96 -7.54 -1.07 8.81
C LEU A 96 -8.17 0.06 7.99
N GLN A 97 -8.76 -0.24 6.83
CA GLN A 97 -9.43 0.77 6.00
C GLN A 97 -10.55 1.47 6.76
N THR A 98 -11.28 0.72 7.58
CA THR A 98 -12.40 1.24 8.37
C THR A 98 -11.91 2.06 9.57
N LEU A 99 -10.86 1.60 10.27
CA LEU A 99 -10.36 2.25 11.49
C LEU A 99 -9.44 3.45 11.22
N LEU A 100 -8.62 3.38 10.16
CA LEU A 100 -7.59 4.39 9.86
C LEU A 100 -7.92 5.24 8.63
N GLY A 101 -8.79 4.73 7.76
CA GLY A 101 -9.05 5.28 6.44
C GLY A 101 -8.21 4.61 5.34
N PRO A 102 -8.66 4.73 4.07
CA PRO A 102 -8.02 4.09 2.93
C PRO A 102 -6.54 4.47 2.73
N TYR A 103 -6.22 5.77 2.71
CA TYR A 103 -4.85 6.24 2.47
C TYR A 103 -3.86 5.75 3.55
N LYS A 104 -4.23 5.87 4.83
CA LYS A 104 -3.37 5.43 5.94
C LYS A 104 -3.11 3.93 5.89
N THR A 105 -4.11 3.15 5.44
CA THR A 105 -3.95 1.71 5.25
C THR A 105 -2.94 1.40 4.16
N VAL A 106 -3.08 2.00 2.97
CA VAL A 106 -2.12 1.85 1.88
C VAL A 106 -0.72 2.26 2.31
N LYS A 107 -0.59 3.43 2.96
CA LYS A 107 0.67 3.93 3.46
C LYS A 107 1.33 2.97 4.45
N TYR A 108 0.56 2.46 5.41
CA TYR A 108 1.05 1.49 6.38
C TYR A 108 1.55 0.21 5.70
N LEU A 109 0.78 -0.32 4.75
CA LEU A 109 1.14 -1.56 4.06
C LEU A 109 2.41 -1.41 3.21
N LEU A 110 2.51 -0.33 2.42
CA LEU A 110 3.67 -0.06 1.58
C LEU A 110 4.92 0.28 2.41
N SER A 111 4.79 1.14 3.42
CA SER A 111 5.93 1.55 4.27
C SER A 111 6.47 0.41 5.11
N GLY A 112 5.58 -0.49 5.57
CA GLY A 112 5.95 -1.70 6.29
C GLY A 112 6.48 -2.82 5.41
N ARG A 113 6.41 -2.67 4.08
CA ARG A 113 6.79 -3.69 3.08
C ARG A 113 6.10 -5.03 3.32
N TYR A 114 4.88 -5.00 3.85
CA TYR A 114 4.12 -6.22 4.03
C TYR A 114 3.76 -6.75 2.64
N ARG A 115 3.75 -8.07 2.50
CA ARG A 115 3.36 -8.69 1.24
C ARG A 115 1.97 -8.21 0.85
N ILE A 116 1.79 -7.72 -0.38
CA ILE A 116 0.50 -7.37 -0.99
C ILE A 116 0.58 -7.81 -2.45
N THR A 117 -0.45 -8.48 -2.96
CA THR A 117 -0.49 -8.81 -4.40
C THR A 117 -0.88 -7.58 -5.22
N GLN A 118 -0.53 -7.58 -6.51
CA GLN A 118 -0.94 -6.50 -7.42
C GLN A 118 -2.46 -6.33 -7.44
N ALA A 119 -3.23 -7.43 -7.43
CA ALA A 119 -4.70 -7.38 -7.41
C ALA A 119 -5.25 -6.74 -6.12
N GLU A 120 -4.75 -7.18 -4.96
CA GLU A 120 -5.10 -6.59 -3.66
C GLU A 120 -4.79 -5.08 -3.64
N PHE A 121 -3.63 -4.69 -4.16
CA PHE A 121 -3.21 -3.30 -4.20
C PHE A 121 -4.09 -2.46 -5.13
N THR A 122 -4.42 -2.96 -6.33
CA THR A 122 -5.35 -2.28 -7.25
C THR A 122 -6.72 -2.04 -6.61
N ASP A 123 -7.25 -3.01 -5.87
CA ASP A 123 -8.53 -2.82 -5.17
C ASP A 123 -8.46 -1.77 -4.05
N LEU A 124 -7.31 -1.65 -3.37
CA LEU A 124 -7.06 -0.57 -2.42
C LEU A 124 -7.01 0.80 -3.11
N LEU A 125 -6.47 0.90 -4.32
CA LEU A 125 -6.37 2.15 -5.07
C LEU A 125 -7.74 2.68 -5.54
N LYS A 126 -8.66 1.78 -5.88
CA LYS A 126 -10.02 2.13 -6.33
C LYS A 126 -10.79 2.94 -5.30
N VAL A 127 -10.64 2.61 -4.02
CA VAL A 127 -11.37 3.27 -2.92
C VAL A 127 -10.76 4.60 -2.45
N LEU A 128 -9.57 4.97 -2.93
CA LEU A 128 -8.96 6.25 -2.57
C LEU A 128 -9.72 7.42 -3.21
N SER A 129 -9.83 8.54 -2.51
CA SER A 129 -10.21 9.81 -3.14
C SER A 129 -9.12 10.29 -4.13
N CYS A 130 -9.45 11.24 -5.00
CA CYS A 130 -8.48 11.79 -5.97
C CYS A 130 -7.26 12.44 -5.27
N ASP A 131 -7.49 13.17 -4.18
CA ASP A 131 -6.40 13.79 -3.43
C ASP A 131 -5.53 12.73 -2.72
N GLU A 132 -6.14 11.75 -2.04
CA GLU A 132 -5.41 10.63 -1.42
C GLU A 132 -4.58 9.84 -2.42
N PHE A 133 -5.14 9.57 -3.60
CA PHE A 133 -4.43 8.89 -4.67
C PHE A 133 -3.20 9.69 -5.10
N SER A 134 -3.34 11.01 -5.27
CA SER A 134 -2.22 11.88 -5.66
C SER A 134 -1.10 11.94 -4.61
N TRP A 135 -1.42 11.80 -3.33
CA TRP A 135 -0.43 11.77 -2.24
C TRP A 135 0.46 10.53 -2.27
N LEU A 136 0.06 9.47 -2.98
CA LEU A 136 0.89 8.28 -3.12
C LEU A 136 2.15 8.57 -3.94
N GLU A 137 2.16 9.58 -4.83
CA GLU A 137 3.36 9.96 -5.59
C GLU A 137 4.57 10.16 -4.67
N GLU A 138 4.41 10.93 -3.60
CA GLU A 138 5.50 11.20 -2.66
C GLU A 138 5.88 9.94 -1.86
N LEU A 139 4.89 9.12 -1.48
CA LEU A 139 5.17 7.84 -0.81
C LEU A 139 6.01 6.90 -1.70
N PHE A 140 5.68 6.78 -2.98
CA PHE A 140 6.46 5.99 -3.93
C PHE A 140 7.90 6.52 -4.07
N LYS A 141 8.09 7.85 -4.06
CA LYS A 141 9.42 8.47 -4.07
C LYS A 141 10.21 8.18 -2.80
N GLU A 142 9.56 8.21 -1.63
CA GLU A 142 10.17 7.90 -0.33
C GLU A 142 10.69 6.45 -0.27
N LEU A 143 9.94 5.50 -0.85
CA LEU A 143 10.33 4.09 -0.88
C LEU A 143 11.55 3.81 -1.79
N SER A 144 11.82 4.69 -2.75
CA SER A 144 13.04 4.74 -3.57
C SER A 144 13.46 3.40 -4.19
N ARG A 145 14.51 2.77 -3.64
CA ARG A 145 15.16 1.57 -4.17
C ARG A 145 14.42 0.28 -3.86
N ASP A 146 13.57 0.29 -2.84
CA ASP A 146 12.83 -0.88 -2.39
C ASP A 146 11.43 -0.96 -3.02
N LEU A 147 11.24 -0.21 -4.10
CA LEU A 147 9.97 -0.09 -4.76
C LEU A 147 9.67 -1.32 -5.61
N ASP A 148 8.58 -1.99 -5.27
CA ASP A 148 8.02 -3.05 -6.10
C ASP A 148 7.50 -2.46 -7.42
N LYS A 149 8.08 -2.92 -8.54
CA LYS A 149 7.73 -2.45 -9.89
C LYS A 149 6.29 -2.78 -10.26
N ASP A 150 5.75 -3.89 -9.78
CA ASP A 150 4.40 -4.33 -10.12
C ASP A 150 3.37 -3.43 -9.41
N LEU A 151 3.66 -3.05 -8.16
CA LEU A 151 2.83 -2.10 -7.41
C LEU A 151 2.91 -0.69 -8.00
N LEU A 152 4.11 -0.23 -8.40
CA LEU A 152 4.26 1.04 -9.11
C LEU A 152 3.46 1.04 -10.42
N THR A 153 3.53 -0.05 -11.18
CA THR A 153 2.81 -0.21 -12.44
C THR A 153 1.31 -0.16 -12.22
N ALA A 154 0.78 -0.92 -11.26
CA ALA A 154 -0.63 -0.87 -10.88
C ALA A 154 -1.10 0.54 -10.50
N TYR A 155 -0.31 1.28 -9.71
CA TYR A 155 -0.59 2.67 -9.37
C TYR A 155 -0.69 3.57 -10.60
N ILE A 156 0.30 3.49 -11.50
CA ILE A 156 0.33 4.29 -12.72
C ILE A 156 -0.89 3.96 -13.58
N VAL A 157 -1.14 2.68 -13.86
CA VAL A 157 -2.25 2.23 -14.72
C VAL A 157 -3.60 2.68 -14.17
N GLU A 158 -3.86 2.43 -12.87
CA GLU A 158 -5.11 2.82 -12.23
C GLU A 158 -5.32 4.35 -12.27
N SER A 159 -4.24 5.15 -12.20
CA SER A 159 -4.35 6.60 -12.30
C SER A 159 -4.91 7.09 -13.65
N PHE A 160 -4.63 6.36 -14.73
CA PHE A 160 -5.13 6.66 -16.07
C PHE A 160 -6.52 6.09 -16.32
N GLN A 161 -6.89 5.03 -15.60
CA GLN A 161 -8.22 4.43 -15.68
C GLN A 161 -9.26 5.18 -14.85
N LYS A 162 -8.85 5.90 -13.80
CA LYS A 162 -9.76 6.64 -12.92
C LYS A 162 -10.34 7.87 -13.64
N PRO A 163 -11.61 7.83 -14.08
CA PRO A 163 -12.23 9.00 -14.71
C PRO A 163 -12.32 10.09 -13.63
N MET A 164 -12.06 11.35 -13.98
CA MET A 164 -12.18 12.52 -13.07
C MET A 164 -11.01 12.82 -12.10
N CYS A 165 -9.80 12.26 -12.27
CA CYS A 165 -8.65 12.68 -11.45
C CYS A 165 -7.43 13.17 -12.28
N PRO A 166 -7.47 14.40 -12.85
CA PRO A 166 -6.31 14.96 -13.57
C PRO A 166 -5.06 15.11 -12.69
N LYS A 167 -5.24 15.32 -11.37
CA LYS A 167 -4.13 15.41 -10.42
C LYS A 167 -3.37 14.09 -10.32
N SER A 168 -4.04 12.95 -10.20
CA SER A 168 -3.36 11.65 -10.12
C SER A 168 -2.61 11.33 -11.40
N ARG A 169 -3.18 11.64 -12.58
CA ARG A 169 -2.49 11.43 -13.86
C ARG A 169 -1.22 12.26 -13.98
N ARG A 170 -1.27 13.54 -13.62
CA ARG A 170 -0.07 14.39 -13.57
C ARG A 170 0.96 13.85 -12.58
N ALA A 171 0.50 13.40 -11.41
CA ALA A 171 1.35 12.78 -10.40
C ALA A 171 2.03 11.50 -10.92
N SER A 172 1.31 10.65 -11.64
CA SER A 172 1.86 9.45 -12.29
C SER A 172 2.85 9.78 -13.39
N ILE A 173 2.61 10.81 -14.21
CA ILE A 173 3.57 11.24 -15.24
C ILE A 173 4.86 11.75 -14.61
N ARG A 174 4.77 12.51 -13.51
CA ARG A 174 5.94 12.94 -12.73
C ARG A 174 6.65 11.73 -12.13
N LEU A 175 5.90 10.76 -11.61
CA LEU A 175 6.45 9.54 -11.03
C LEU A 175 7.17 8.70 -12.09
N ILE A 176 6.62 8.56 -13.30
CA ILE A 176 7.29 7.91 -14.45
C ILE A 176 8.65 8.57 -14.70
N ALA A 177 8.69 9.90 -14.84
CA ALA A 177 9.94 10.61 -15.10
C ALA A 177 10.95 10.44 -13.95
N TRP A 178 10.47 10.53 -12.71
CA TRP A 178 11.31 10.30 -11.54
C TRP A 178 11.85 8.86 -11.52
N SER A 179 11.03 7.87 -11.84
CA SER A 179 11.42 6.45 -11.87
C SER A 179 12.44 6.15 -12.96
N LEU A 180 12.29 6.73 -14.15
CA LEU A 180 13.30 6.64 -15.22
C LEU A 180 14.62 7.28 -14.78
N LYS A 181 14.56 8.49 -14.21
CA LYS A 181 15.75 9.22 -13.74
C LYS A 181 16.52 8.44 -12.66
N ASN A 182 15.82 7.71 -11.80
CA ASN A 182 16.42 6.94 -10.71
C ASN A 182 16.62 5.45 -11.06
N ALA A 183 16.49 5.07 -12.33
CA ALA A 183 16.64 3.70 -12.82
C ALA A 183 15.73 2.65 -12.15
N VAL A 184 14.59 3.10 -11.61
CA VAL A 184 13.52 2.23 -11.08
C VAL A 184 12.74 1.62 -12.25
N LEU A 185 12.42 2.43 -13.26
CA LEU A 185 11.83 1.97 -14.52
C LEU A 185 12.83 2.08 -15.65
N THR A 186 12.78 1.12 -16.57
CA THR A 186 13.50 1.16 -17.85
C THR A 186 12.61 1.75 -18.95
N VAL A 187 13.19 2.03 -20.13
CA VAL A 187 12.41 2.46 -21.30
C VAL A 187 11.46 1.34 -21.78
N GLU A 188 11.86 0.07 -21.61
CA GLU A 188 11.00 -1.06 -21.94
C GLU A 188 9.79 -1.15 -20.99
N ASP A 189 10.00 -0.91 -19.69
CA ASP A 189 8.91 -0.83 -18.72
C ASP A 189 7.94 0.31 -19.08
N LEU A 190 8.46 1.46 -19.53
CA LEU A 190 7.65 2.56 -20.04
C LEU A 190 6.83 2.18 -21.27
N LYS A 191 7.42 1.45 -22.25
CA LYS A 191 6.69 0.97 -23.44
C LYS A 191 5.52 0.07 -23.03
N LYS A 192 5.75 -0.86 -22.10
CA LYS A 192 4.69 -1.74 -21.55
C LYS A 192 3.59 -0.95 -20.85
N LEU A 193 3.97 0.00 -19.99
CA LEU A 193 3.02 0.88 -19.31
C LEU A 193 2.14 1.65 -20.30
N LEU A 194 2.74 2.22 -21.35
CA LEU A 194 2.01 2.94 -22.39
C LEU A 194 1.04 2.03 -23.14
N LEU A 195 1.44 0.79 -23.45
CA LEU A 195 0.54 -0.19 -24.08
C LEU A 195 -0.66 -0.51 -23.17
N GLU A 196 -0.42 -0.72 -21.88
CA GLU A 196 -1.47 -1.08 -20.91
C GLU A 196 -2.50 0.04 -20.73
N VAL A 197 -2.06 1.30 -20.69
CA VAL A 197 -2.96 2.47 -20.63
C VAL A 197 -3.47 2.91 -22.00
N ARG A 198 -3.15 2.17 -23.06
CA ARG A 198 -3.43 2.51 -24.48
C ARG A 198 -2.95 3.91 -24.85
N GLY A 199 -1.87 4.35 -24.22
CA GLY A 199 -1.29 5.67 -24.38
C GLY A 199 -0.19 5.73 -25.44
N LYS A 200 0.08 6.94 -25.91
CA LYS A 200 1.15 7.28 -26.85
C LYS A 200 1.91 8.50 -26.35
N LEU A 201 3.24 8.46 -26.44
CA LEU A 201 4.07 9.64 -26.21
C LEU A 201 4.31 10.38 -27.52
N LEU A 202 3.83 11.62 -27.59
CA LEU A 202 4.09 12.52 -28.70
C LEU A 202 5.25 13.45 -28.32
N ILE A 203 6.37 13.36 -29.04
CA ILE A 203 7.54 14.22 -28.83
C ILE A 203 7.61 15.25 -29.96
N VAL A 204 7.29 16.50 -29.67
CA VAL A 204 7.33 17.59 -30.65
C VAL A 204 8.74 18.18 -30.68
N LYS A 205 9.39 18.14 -31.85
CA LYS A 205 10.72 18.70 -32.07
C LYS A 205 10.66 19.92 -32.97
N SER A 206 11.51 20.90 -32.70
CA SER A 206 11.74 22.06 -33.57
C SER A 206 13.24 22.30 -33.68
N ARG A 207 13.75 22.37 -34.92
CA ARG A 207 15.20 22.48 -35.22
C ARG A 207 16.03 21.42 -34.49
N GLY A 208 15.57 20.17 -34.51
CA GLY A 208 16.22 19.02 -33.84
C GLY A 208 16.11 18.99 -32.31
N LYS A 209 15.59 20.04 -31.66
CA LYS A 209 15.43 20.10 -30.20
C LYS A 209 14.02 19.75 -29.77
N VAL A 210 13.87 18.98 -28.70
CA VAL A 210 12.57 18.69 -28.07
C VAL A 210 11.98 19.99 -27.52
N ARG A 211 10.75 20.30 -27.93
CA ARG A 211 9.97 21.45 -27.46
C ARG A 211 8.94 21.03 -26.43
N GLU A 212 8.20 19.98 -26.74
CA GLU A 212 7.07 19.50 -25.94
C GLU A 212 7.03 17.97 -25.95
N VAL A 213 6.51 17.41 -24.87
CA VAL A 213 6.08 16.02 -24.82
C VAL A 213 4.63 16.02 -24.38
N LYS A 214 3.79 15.27 -25.08
CA LYS A 214 2.39 15.06 -24.73
C LYS A 214 2.14 13.57 -24.53
N LEU A 215 1.31 13.24 -23.57
CA LEU A 215 0.81 11.88 -23.39
C LEU A 215 -0.63 11.85 -23.92
N GLU A 216 -0.83 11.17 -25.04
CA GLU A 216 -2.14 10.92 -25.62
C GLU A 216 -2.67 9.60 -25.08
N THR A 217 -3.91 9.57 -24.64
CA THR A 217 -4.67 8.36 -24.28
C THR A 217 -5.98 8.37 -25.07
N PRO A 218 -6.78 7.28 -25.07
CA PRO A 218 -8.05 7.27 -25.80
C PRO A 218 -9.03 8.37 -25.36
N ASN A 219 -8.88 8.88 -24.13
CA ASN A 219 -9.84 9.79 -23.52
C ASN A 219 -9.36 11.25 -23.49
N GLU A 220 -8.05 11.50 -23.61
CA GLU A 220 -7.49 12.85 -23.44
C GLU A 220 -6.06 12.96 -23.99
N VAL A 221 -5.64 14.21 -24.24
CA VAL A 221 -4.25 14.59 -24.46
C VAL A 221 -3.77 15.37 -23.24
N ILE A 222 -2.71 14.90 -22.61
CA ILE A 222 -2.14 15.49 -21.39
C ILE A 222 -0.82 16.18 -21.74
N ASP A 223 -0.77 17.49 -21.55
CA ASP A 223 0.48 18.24 -21.66
C ASP A 223 1.40 17.91 -20.49
N VAL A 224 2.62 17.49 -20.81
CA VAL A 224 3.64 17.15 -19.81
C VAL A 224 4.46 18.39 -19.47
N GLU A 225 4.58 18.70 -18.18
CA GLU A 225 5.41 19.80 -17.70
C GLU A 225 6.83 19.72 -18.26
N ARG A 226 7.38 20.85 -18.71
CA ARG A 226 8.64 20.89 -19.47
C ARG A 226 9.80 20.13 -18.80
N LYS A 227 9.97 20.23 -17.48
CA LYS A 227 11.04 19.53 -16.75
C LYS A 227 10.87 18.00 -16.84
N VAL A 228 9.64 17.53 -16.69
CA VAL A 228 9.26 16.11 -16.74
C VAL A 228 9.38 15.58 -18.18
N ALA A 229 8.91 16.37 -19.14
CA ALA A 229 9.01 16.10 -20.58
C ALA A 229 10.46 15.88 -21.03
N MET A 230 11.39 16.73 -20.59
CA MET A 230 12.80 16.59 -20.93
C MET A 230 13.44 15.32 -20.36
N ILE A 231 13.04 14.89 -19.16
CA ILE A 231 13.53 13.63 -18.57
C ILE A 231 13.04 12.44 -19.39
N ILE A 232 11.74 12.38 -19.69
CA ILE A 232 11.15 11.30 -20.48
C ILE A 232 11.79 11.25 -21.88
N ALA A 233 11.84 12.39 -22.57
CA ALA A 233 12.40 12.47 -23.91
C ALA A 233 13.88 12.06 -23.97
N LYS A 234 14.69 12.45 -22.97
CA LYS A 234 16.11 12.06 -22.89
C LYS A 234 16.27 10.54 -22.88
N HIS A 235 15.49 9.83 -22.07
CA HIS A 235 15.61 8.38 -21.94
C HIS A 235 15.09 7.66 -23.20
N VAL A 236 13.92 8.07 -23.71
CA VAL A 236 13.32 7.46 -24.90
C VAL A 236 14.16 7.69 -26.16
N MET A 237 14.75 8.88 -26.33
CA MET A 237 15.58 9.17 -27.50
C MET A 237 16.96 8.49 -27.46
N ALA A 238 17.50 8.23 -26.27
CA ALA A 238 18.74 7.47 -26.13
C ALA A 238 18.55 6.01 -26.59
N ASP A 239 17.44 5.38 -26.20
CA ASP A 239 17.06 4.02 -26.60
C ASP A 239 16.77 3.89 -28.11
N ALA A 240 16.18 4.93 -28.73
CA ALA A 240 15.92 4.93 -30.17
C ALA A 240 17.17 5.10 -31.05
N SER A 241 18.32 5.42 -30.43
CA SER A 241 19.60 5.64 -31.12
C SER A 241 20.58 4.47 -30.95
N SER A 242 20.19 3.43 -30.21
CA SER A 242 20.93 2.17 -30.00
C SER A 242 20.31 1.04 -30.81
#